data_AF-V9ESZ7-F1
#
_entry.id   AF-V9ESZ7-F1
#
_cell.length_a   1.000
_cell.length_b   1.000
_cell.length_c   1.000
_cell.angle_alpha   90.00
_cell.angle_beta   90.00
_cell.angle_gamma   90.00
#
_symmetry.space_group_name_H-M   'P 1'
#
loop_
_entity.id
_entity.type
_entity.pdbx_description
1 polymer ?
#
loop_
_entity_poly.entity_id
_entity_poly.type
_entity_poly.pdbx_seq_one_letter_code
_entity_poly.pdbx_strand_id
1 'polypeptide(L)'
;MGLLYLVGLASLAAITSTDANSPIVTSSVQSPKVSNWSSSTSVVSTTRFLRTSDTDDEESEERAGLSVPASEKLKSWFMSSNVNPRQLQKWLNEGKSGETVFTRMHLTNVGSLLFYDPQFKTWLQYVDDLNAKTYQKRTPAISVLTTQYGDDALYKMIEDAKMIPRMKELASKLQADQMDHWVAVAKDPDEVFHLFKLDKLGKTRMKLFSSPDFAAWAKYMDDLSMNNPEKARPMISTLRQHYRDVDLLTMAESVKSVEATKSIATRLETEVIKDWAVSRKTPDKALRDLDLDNADTLLKDPLFNFWAKYVDVYNARYPEEKMTMIKTLTQKFDDNNVAKMINAAKANDATKDIAAKLEMAQLQMWLHDRRSVDDVLVRLWIHTTENDFLGNPLLSTWVAYMNTVITENPTKVSSIFSVLETRYSDKALLQILEVAKGFPSMKNTATKMQKKKIQAIFARWELPSKAFGLLGLDRIGDNILSTPLFRRWMHYVEVFNKKNPDR
;
A
#
# COMPACT_ATOMS: atom_id res chain seq x y z
N MET A 1 -33.04 -27.81 17.46
CA MET A 1 -33.18 -26.52 18.16
C MET A 1 -31.78 -25.96 18.32
N GLY A 2 -31.39 -25.11 17.36
CA GLY A 2 -30.04 -24.63 17.19
C GLY A 2 -29.76 -23.40 18.05
N LEU A 3 -28.57 -23.37 18.64
CA LEU A 3 -27.96 -22.17 19.21
C LEU A 3 -26.74 -21.84 18.35
N LEU A 4 -26.92 -20.88 17.47
CA LEU A 4 -25.88 -20.23 16.67
C LEU A 4 -24.93 -19.49 17.60
N TYR A 5 -23.69 -19.97 17.75
CA TYR A 5 -22.60 -19.19 18.33
C TYR A 5 -21.94 -18.36 17.22
N LEU A 6 -22.40 -17.12 17.09
CA LEU A 6 -21.69 -16.04 16.40
C LEU A 6 -20.56 -15.55 17.32
N VAL A 7 -19.33 -15.99 17.08
CA VAL A 7 -18.15 -15.35 17.67
C VAL A 7 -17.75 -14.20 16.75
N GLY A 8 -18.22 -13.00 17.10
CA GLY A 8 -17.75 -11.75 16.51
C GLY A 8 -16.30 -11.49 16.88
N LEU A 9 -15.46 -11.27 15.87
CA LEU A 9 -14.11 -10.74 16.02
C LEU A 9 -14.21 -9.30 16.56
N ALA A 10 -13.70 -9.08 17.77
CA ALA A 10 -13.58 -7.78 18.37
C ALA A 10 -12.58 -6.92 17.56
N SER A 11 -13.12 -5.89 16.93
CA SER A 11 -12.44 -4.77 16.30
C SER A 11 -11.74 -3.90 17.34
N LEU A 12 -10.46 -3.59 17.11
CA LEU A 12 -9.78 -2.47 17.75
C LEU A 12 -10.24 -1.19 17.03
N ALA A 13 -11.13 -0.42 17.65
CA ALA A 13 -11.46 0.93 17.20
C ALA A 13 -11.69 1.81 18.42
N ALA A 14 -10.70 2.64 18.75
CA ALA A 14 -10.89 3.84 19.54
C ALA A 14 -10.66 5.02 18.60
N ILE A 15 -11.72 5.48 17.95
CA ILE A 15 -11.81 6.82 17.37
C ILE A 15 -13.17 7.36 17.77
N THR A 16 -13.15 8.45 18.52
CA THR A 16 -14.31 9.19 19.00
C THR A 16 -15.12 9.74 17.82
N SER A 17 -16.41 9.37 17.77
CA SER A 17 -17.38 9.93 16.84
C SER A 17 -17.81 11.32 17.29
N THR A 18 -17.66 12.33 16.44
CA THR A 18 -18.42 13.57 16.51
C THR A 18 -19.39 13.59 15.34
N ASP A 19 -20.68 13.55 15.65
CA ASP A 19 -21.79 13.59 14.70
C ASP A 19 -21.86 14.93 13.96
N ALA A 20 -22.04 14.86 12.64
CA ALA A 20 -22.70 15.89 11.85
C ALA A 20 -23.43 15.21 10.69
N ASN A 21 -24.71 14.91 10.89
CA ASN A 21 -25.63 14.50 9.84
C ASN A 21 -26.24 15.75 9.17
N SER A 22 -26.29 15.76 7.84
CA SER A 22 -27.40 16.35 7.08
C SER A 22 -27.53 15.65 5.71
N PRO A 23 -28.76 15.35 5.25
CA PRO A 23 -29.02 14.42 4.15
C PRO A 23 -28.98 15.08 2.76
N ILE A 24 -28.49 14.33 1.77
CA ILE A 24 -28.51 14.69 0.35
C ILE A 24 -29.88 14.32 -0.24
N VAL A 25 -30.57 15.32 -0.77
CA VAL A 25 -31.77 15.17 -1.62
C VAL A 25 -31.32 14.79 -3.04
N THR A 26 -31.77 13.65 -3.51
CA THR A 26 -31.67 13.21 -4.91
C THR A 26 -32.65 13.99 -5.78
N SER A 27 -32.17 14.57 -6.89
CA SER A 27 -33.05 15.02 -7.99
C SER A 27 -32.62 14.39 -9.31
N SER A 28 -33.58 13.73 -9.94
CA SER A 28 -33.48 13.05 -11.23
C SER A 28 -33.34 14.07 -12.36
N VAL A 29 -32.37 13.85 -13.26
CA VAL A 29 -32.29 14.59 -14.53
C VAL A 29 -33.14 13.87 -15.58
N GLN A 30 -34.20 14.54 -16.03
CA GLN A 30 -34.85 14.28 -17.30
C GLN A 30 -34.35 15.29 -18.34
N SER A 31 -34.01 14.79 -19.52
CA SER A 31 -34.04 15.53 -20.80
C SER A 31 -35.05 14.79 -21.71
N PRO A 32 -35.56 15.34 -22.84
CA PRO A 32 -35.29 16.63 -23.50
C PRO A 32 -36.58 17.33 -24.04
N LYS A 33 -36.45 18.53 -24.66
CA LYS A 33 -37.15 18.83 -25.94
C LYS A 33 -36.62 20.07 -26.65
N VAL A 34 -36.48 19.90 -27.96
CA VAL A 34 -36.06 20.82 -29.01
C VAL A 34 -37.19 21.79 -29.38
N SER A 35 -36.86 23.03 -29.74
CA SER A 35 -37.62 23.79 -30.76
C SER A 35 -36.74 24.83 -31.46
N ASN A 36 -36.83 24.84 -32.80
CA ASN A 36 -36.21 25.76 -33.74
C ASN A 36 -36.94 27.12 -33.78
N TRP A 37 -36.23 28.23 -34.06
CA TRP A 37 -36.63 29.19 -35.10
C TRP A 37 -35.51 30.17 -35.52
N SER A 38 -35.19 30.10 -36.82
CA SER A 38 -34.66 31.06 -37.82
C SER A 38 -33.65 32.20 -37.52
N SER A 39 -32.51 32.07 -38.21
CA SER A 39 -31.83 33.01 -39.13
C SER A 39 -32.05 34.54 -39.04
N SER A 40 -30.93 35.26 -38.93
CA SER A 40 -30.68 36.44 -39.76
C SER A 40 -29.22 36.45 -40.23
N THR A 41 -29.05 36.65 -41.54
CA THR A 41 -27.81 36.74 -42.30
C THR A 41 -27.21 38.15 -42.22
N SER A 42 -25.90 38.24 -42.01
CA SER A 42 -25.09 39.32 -42.59
C SER A 42 -23.78 38.75 -43.14
N VAL A 43 -23.56 39.03 -44.42
CA VAL A 43 -22.40 38.69 -45.24
C VAL A 43 -21.33 39.77 -45.06
N VAL A 44 -20.09 39.48 -45.51
CA VAL A 44 -18.94 40.38 -45.77
C VAL A 44 -17.92 40.40 -44.61
N SER A 45 -16.62 40.11 -44.77
CA SER A 45 -15.79 39.72 -45.91
C SER A 45 -14.55 39.01 -45.39
N THR A 46 -14.18 37.89 -46.01
CA THR A 46 -12.89 37.24 -45.83
C THR A 46 -11.84 37.99 -46.64
N THR A 47 -10.87 38.62 -45.98
CA THR A 47 -9.62 39.04 -46.63
C THR A 47 -8.49 38.14 -46.15
N ARG A 48 -8.19 37.17 -47.01
CA ARG A 48 -6.98 36.36 -47.07
C ARG A 48 -5.80 37.33 -47.29
N PHE A 49 -4.81 37.31 -46.40
CA PHE A 49 -3.48 37.85 -46.71
C PHE A 49 -2.44 36.74 -46.75
N LEU A 50 -1.54 36.91 -47.72
CA LEU A 50 -0.60 36.00 -48.35
C LEU A 50 0.23 35.12 -47.40
N ARG A 51 0.33 33.83 -47.75
CA ARG A 51 1.43 32.94 -47.37
C ARG A 51 2.62 33.25 -48.28
N THR A 52 3.75 33.60 -47.68
CA THR A 52 5.07 33.45 -48.29
C THR A 52 5.77 32.38 -47.49
N SER A 53 5.96 31.23 -48.14
CA SER A 53 6.88 30.20 -47.72
C SER A 53 8.29 30.68 -48.01
N ASP A 54 9.15 30.69 -46.99
CA ASP A 54 10.54 30.34 -47.18
C ASP A 54 11.00 29.61 -45.92
N THR A 55 11.57 28.44 -46.19
CA THR A 55 12.18 27.50 -45.27
C THR A 55 13.49 28.05 -44.75
N ASP A 56 13.68 28.02 -43.44
CA ASP A 56 14.98 27.70 -42.83
C ASP A 56 14.74 27.18 -41.41
N ASP A 57 15.29 26.01 -41.14
CA ASP A 57 15.24 25.27 -39.90
C ASP A 57 16.04 25.98 -38.80
N GLU A 58 15.35 26.53 -37.81
CA GLU A 58 15.82 26.53 -36.42
C GLU A 58 14.61 26.26 -35.52
N GLU A 59 14.75 25.28 -34.62
CA GLU A 59 13.80 24.99 -33.54
C GLU A 59 13.70 26.21 -32.61
N SER A 60 12.93 27.22 -33.00
CA SER A 60 12.46 28.24 -32.09
C SER A 60 11.34 27.61 -31.29
N GLU A 61 11.61 27.28 -30.03
CA GLU A 61 10.56 27.08 -29.03
C GLU A 61 9.49 28.14 -29.25
N GLU A 62 8.24 27.73 -29.53
CA GLU A 62 7.11 28.65 -29.70
C GLU A 62 6.85 29.34 -28.36
N ARG A 63 7.58 30.42 -28.09
CA ARG A 63 7.39 31.27 -26.92
C ARG A 63 6.08 32.01 -27.10
N ALA A 64 5.07 31.64 -26.33
CA ALA A 64 3.82 32.40 -26.23
C ALA A 64 4.09 33.74 -25.51
N GLY A 65 4.77 34.68 -26.18
CA GLY A 65 5.11 35.98 -25.60
C GLY A 65 3.88 36.82 -25.22
N LEU A 66 4.07 37.84 -24.39
CA LEU A 66 2.98 38.69 -23.89
C LEU A 66 2.01 39.15 -25.00
N SER A 67 0.72 38.98 -24.75
CA SER A 67 -0.39 39.36 -25.65
C SER A 67 -0.69 40.85 -25.59
N VAL A 68 0.36 41.65 -25.74
CA VAL A 68 0.29 43.12 -25.75
C VAL A 68 -0.02 43.60 -27.17
N PRO A 69 -0.96 44.53 -27.36
CA PRO A 69 -1.30 45.06 -28.69
C PRO A 69 -0.06 45.51 -29.47
N ALA A 70 -0.03 45.24 -30.78
CA ALA A 70 1.09 45.63 -31.65
C ALA A 70 1.38 47.15 -31.57
N SER A 71 0.35 47.96 -31.38
CA SER A 71 0.49 49.41 -31.17
C SER A 71 1.17 49.78 -29.85
N GLU A 72 1.06 48.96 -28.81
CA GLU A 72 1.75 49.15 -27.53
C GLU A 72 3.20 48.65 -27.62
N LYS A 73 3.47 47.55 -28.34
CA LYS A 73 4.83 47.09 -28.66
C LYS A 73 5.60 48.12 -29.49
N LEU A 74 4.97 48.75 -30.47
CA LEU A 74 5.59 49.83 -31.26
C LEU A 74 5.85 51.08 -30.41
N LYS A 75 4.94 51.43 -29.49
CA LYS A 75 5.12 52.59 -28.60
C LYS A 75 6.28 52.40 -27.63
N SER A 76 6.57 51.18 -27.17
CA SER A 76 7.68 50.95 -26.24
C SER A 76 9.04 51.26 -26.88
N TRP A 77 9.22 51.03 -28.19
CA TRP A 77 10.47 51.33 -28.90
C TRP A 77 10.88 52.81 -28.85
N PHE A 78 9.92 53.71 -28.67
CA PHE A 78 10.15 55.16 -28.59
C PHE A 78 10.12 55.69 -27.15
N MET A 79 9.86 54.83 -26.16
CA MET A 79 9.81 55.20 -24.74
C MET A 79 11.17 54.99 -24.07
N SER A 80 11.59 55.95 -23.25
CA SER A 80 12.76 55.82 -22.38
C SER A 80 12.60 54.58 -21.49
N SER A 81 13.67 53.79 -21.39
CA SER A 81 13.69 52.64 -20.48
C SER A 81 13.54 53.07 -19.04
N ASN A 82 14.13 54.20 -18.62
CA ASN A 82 14.08 54.71 -17.25
C ASN A 82 12.77 55.46 -16.97
N VAL A 83 11.86 54.87 -16.17
CA VAL A 83 10.52 55.41 -15.90
C VAL A 83 10.48 56.19 -14.57
N ASN A 84 10.03 57.44 -14.61
CA ASN A 84 9.90 58.33 -13.44
C ASN A 84 8.55 58.09 -12.71
N PRO A 85 8.42 58.23 -11.37
CA PRO A 85 7.15 57.95 -10.66
C PRO A 85 5.90 58.68 -11.19
N ARG A 86 6.04 59.87 -11.78
CA ARG A 86 4.89 60.56 -12.42
C ARG A 86 4.31 59.79 -13.60
N GLN A 87 5.14 59.08 -14.37
CA GLN A 87 4.68 58.26 -15.49
C GLN A 87 3.98 56.99 -15.01
N LEU A 88 4.48 56.35 -13.96
CA LEU A 88 3.83 55.18 -13.33
C LEU A 88 2.45 55.55 -12.78
N GLN A 89 2.34 56.68 -12.07
CA GLN A 89 1.06 57.17 -11.57
C GLN A 89 0.07 57.45 -12.70
N LYS A 90 0.55 58.00 -13.83
CA LYS A 90 -0.28 58.21 -15.02
C LYS A 90 -0.80 56.88 -15.57
N TRP A 91 0.06 55.89 -15.75
CA TRP A 91 -0.36 54.55 -16.23
C TRP A 91 -1.31 53.85 -15.26
N LEU A 92 -1.10 54.02 -13.96
CA LEU A 92 -1.97 53.50 -12.90
C LEU A 92 -3.36 54.18 -12.90
N ASN A 93 -3.42 55.47 -13.27
CA ASN A 93 -4.69 56.18 -13.46
C ASN A 93 -5.40 55.78 -14.75
N GLU A 94 -4.64 55.48 -15.81
CA GLU A 94 -5.15 54.92 -17.07
C GLU A 94 -5.55 53.44 -16.96
N GLY A 95 -5.24 52.75 -15.84
CA GLY A 95 -5.53 51.34 -15.64
C GLY A 95 -4.75 50.42 -16.59
N LYS A 96 -3.53 50.80 -17.00
CA LYS A 96 -2.71 50.01 -17.92
C LYS A 96 -2.34 48.65 -17.29
N SER A 97 -2.48 47.56 -18.04
CA SER A 97 -2.16 46.22 -17.53
C SER A 97 -0.69 46.07 -17.14
N GLY A 98 -0.41 45.16 -16.21
CA GLY A 98 0.96 44.81 -15.82
C GLY A 98 1.81 44.39 -17.02
N GLU A 99 1.26 43.62 -17.97
CA GLU A 99 1.94 43.22 -19.21
C GLU A 99 2.34 44.40 -20.10
N THR A 100 1.44 45.38 -20.24
CA THR A 100 1.69 46.59 -21.03
C THR A 100 2.82 47.40 -20.42
N VAL A 101 2.78 47.58 -19.09
CA VAL A 101 3.83 48.33 -18.38
C VAL A 101 5.15 47.57 -18.38
N PHE A 102 5.13 46.25 -18.25
CA PHE A 102 6.33 45.40 -18.36
C PHE A 102 7.04 45.60 -19.71
N THR A 103 6.25 45.61 -20.80
CA THR A 103 6.76 45.85 -22.16
C THR A 103 7.29 47.27 -22.34
N ARG A 104 6.59 48.29 -21.81
CA ARG A 104 7.03 49.69 -21.90
C ARG A 104 8.30 49.99 -21.11
N MET A 105 8.57 49.24 -20.06
CA MET A 105 9.80 49.32 -19.26
C MET A 105 10.97 48.52 -19.87
N HIS A 106 10.79 47.95 -21.08
CA HIS A 106 11.77 47.10 -21.77
C HIS A 106 12.21 45.85 -21.00
N LEU A 107 11.40 45.41 -20.02
CA LEU A 107 11.71 44.24 -19.19
C LEU A 107 11.61 42.92 -19.97
N THR A 108 10.94 42.91 -21.13
CA THR A 108 10.88 41.76 -22.04
C THR A 108 12.24 41.39 -22.65
N ASN A 109 13.17 42.34 -22.71
CA ASN A 109 14.45 42.18 -23.42
C ASN A 109 15.60 41.79 -22.46
N VAL A 110 15.35 41.78 -21.15
CA VAL A 110 16.38 41.58 -20.11
C VAL A 110 16.72 40.09 -19.92
N GLY A 111 15.82 39.19 -20.33
CA GLY A 111 16.06 37.74 -20.27
C GLY A 111 16.32 37.24 -18.84
N SER A 112 17.31 36.37 -18.67
CA SER A 112 17.67 35.80 -17.37
C SER A 112 18.19 36.81 -16.34
N LEU A 113 18.54 38.03 -16.77
CA LEU A 113 19.04 39.10 -15.91
C LEU A 113 17.93 39.96 -15.29
N LEU A 114 16.65 39.62 -15.51
CA LEU A 114 15.50 40.43 -15.09
C LEU A 114 15.56 40.88 -13.63
N PHE A 115 15.94 39.97 -12.72
CA PHE A 115 15.93 40.27 -11.28
C PHE A 115 17.07 41.19 -10.83
N TYR A 116 18.06 41.46 -11.69
CA TYR A 116 19.10 42.45 -11.47
C TYR A 116 18.68 43.86 -11.90
N ASP A 117 17.67 43.96 -12.76
CA ASP A 117 17.19 45.24 -13.25
C ASP A 117 16.48 45.99 -12.11
N PRO A 118 16.95 47.19 -11.71
CA PRO A 118 16.29 48.00 -10.69
C PRO A 118 14.82 48.28 -11.00
N GLN A 119 14.47 48.36 -12.29
CA GLN A 119 13.13 48.66 -12.77
C GLN A 119 12.16 47.50 -12.57
N PHE A 120 12.66 46.27 -12.41
CA PHE A 120 11.82 45.12 -12.12
C PHE A 120 11.09 45.29 -10.77
N LYS A 121 11.77 45.79 -9.73
CA LYS A 121 11.13 46.08 -8.44
C LYS A 121 10.09 47.18 -8.56
N THR A 122 10.37 48.20 -9.35
CA THR A 122 9.42 49.28 -9.64
C THR A 122 8.18 48.76 -10.37
N TRP A 123 8.34 47.80 -11.29
CA TRP A 123 7.23 47.15 -11.96
C TRP A 123 6.41 46.25 -11.02
N LEU A 124 7.06 45.49 -10.11
CA LEU A 124 6.33 44.71 -9.10
C LEU A 124 5.44 45.60 -8.23
N GLN A 125 5.98 46.73 -7.74
CA GLN A 125 5.19 47.70 -6.97
C GLN A 125 4.01 48.25 -7.78
N TYR A 126 4.22 48.54 -9.07
CA TYR A 126 3.14 48.99 -9.94
C TYR A 126 2.00 47.96 -10.05
N VAL A 127 2.33 46.67 -10.18
CA VAL A 127 1.33 45.60 -10.25
C VAL A 127 0.56 45.48 -8.94
N ASP A 128 1.25 45.59 -7.80
CA ASP A 128 0.64 45.59 -6.47
C ASP A 128 -0.34 46.78 -6.30
N ASP A 129 0.09 48.00 -6.67
CA ASP A 129 -0.73 49.21 -6.63
C ASP A 129 -1.96 49.10 -7.55
N LEU A 130 -1.78 48.51 -8.74
CA LEU A 130 -2.87 48.29 -9.70
C LEU A 130 -3.91 47.30 -9.15
N ASN A 131 -3.45 46.20 -8.54
CA ASN A 131 -4.31 45.18 -7.93
C ASN A 131 -5.02 45.68 -6.67
N ALA A 132 -4.41 46.60 -5.92
CA ALA A 132 -5.05 47.27 -4.78
C ALA A 132 -6.17 48.23 -5.23
N LYS A 133 -5.97 48.92 -6.37
CA LYS A 133 -6.92 49.90 -6.91
C LYS A 133 -8.10 49.26 -7.65
N THR A 134 -7.90 48.09 -8.27
CA THR A 134 -8.89 47.44 -9.15
C THR A 134 -9.46 46.16 -8.52
N TYR A 135 -10.73 46.19 -8.11
CA TYR A 135 -11.38 45.06 -7.42
C TYR A 135 -11.85 43.91 -8.33
N GLN A 136 -12.01 44.15 -9.64
CA GLN A 136 -12.71 43.21 -10.52
C GLN A 136 -11.80 42.27 -11.33
N LYS A 137 -10.51 42.57 -11.51
CA LYS A 137 -9.58 41.70 -12.25
C LYS A 137 -8.14 41.89 -11.76
N ARG A 138 -7.80 41.23 -10.66
CA ARG A 138 -6.43 41.17 -10.16
C ARG A 138 -5.62 40.20 -11.00
N THR A 139 -4.50 40.66 -11.56
CA THR A 139 -3.56 39.80 -12.28
C THR A 139 -2.26 39.81 -11.50
N PRO A 140 -1.85 38.69 -10.89
CA PRO A 140 -0.63 38.66 -10.11
C PRO A 140 0.57 38.83 -11.04
N ALA A 141 1.63 39.52 -10.57
CA ALA A 141 2.82 39.76 -11.37
C ALA A 141 3.42 38.45 -11.93
N ILE A 142 3.36 37.38 -11.13
CA ILE A 142 3.84 36.07 -11.53
C ILE A 142 3.13 35.50 -12.77
N SER A 143 1.84 35.81 -12.99
CA SER A 143 1.12 35.37 -14.20
C SER A 143 1.67 36.03 -15.47
N VAL A 144 2.07 37.31 -15.38
CA VAL A 144 2.75 38.01 -16.48
C VAL A 144 4.12 37.38 -16.75
N LEU A 145 4.86 37.04 -15.70
CA LEU A 145 6.15 36.37 -15.81
C LEU A 145 6.02 34.95 -16.40
N THR A 146 5.03 34.17 -15.96
CA THR A 146 4.75 32.83 -16.50
C THR A 146 4.41 32.91 -17.98
N THR A 147 3.61 33.90 -18.40
CA THR A 147 3.32 34.12 -19.83
C THR A 147 4.59 34.47 -20.61
N GLN A 148 5.46 35.33 -20.08
CA GLN A 148 6.67 35.76 -20.78
C GLN A 148 7.76 34.68 -20.89
N TYR A 149 7.95 33.90 -19.81
CA TYR A 149 9.10 33.00 -19.68
C TYR A 149 8.71 31.52 -19.81
N GLY A 150 7.45 31.15 -19.59
CA GLY A 150 7.05 29.77 -19.35
C GLY A 150 7.41 29.32 -17.92
N ASP A 151 6.76 28.26 -17.43
CA ASP A 151 6.93 27.79 -16.06
C ASP A 151 8.35 27.24 -15.78
N ASP A 152 8.91 26.43 -16.68
CA ASP A 152 10.24 25.82 -16.51
C ASP A 152 11.36 26.86 -16.42
N ALA A 153 11.40 27.79 -17.38
CA ALA A 153 12.44 28.82 -17.41
C ALA A 153 12.28 29.79 -16.24
N LEU A 154 11.04 30.19 -15.92
CA LEU A 154 10.77 31.07 -14.79
C LEU A 154 11.15 30.42 -13.45
N TYR A 155 10.76 29.16 -13.24
CA TYR A 155 11.10 28.42 -12.01
C TYR A 155 12.63 28.32 -11.86
N LYS A 156 13.35 28.00 -12.93
CA LYS A 156 14.82 27.96 -12.93
C LYS A 156 15.43 29.32 -12.60
N MET A 157 14.94 30.41 -13.21
CA MET A 157 15.40 31.77 -12.91
C MET A 157 15.21 32.12 -11.42
N ILE A 158 14.07 31.74 -10.83
CA ILE A 158 13.77 31.97 -9.41
C ILE A 158 14.70 31.15 -8.50
N GLU A 159 14.92 29.87 -8.80
CA GLU A 159 15.84 29.01 -8.04
C GLU A 159 17.29 29.51 -8.11
N ASP A 160 17.78 29.91 -9.28
CA ASP A 160 19.13 30.48 -9.45
C ASP A 160 19.27 31.78 -8.63
N ALA A 161 18.22 32.61 -8.60
CA ALA A 161 18.22 33.85 -7.84
C ALA A 161 18.15 33.63 -6.31
N LYS A 162 17.50 32.55 -5.85
CA LYS A 162 17.49 32.18 -4.42
C LYS A 162 18.88 31.84 -3.88
N MET A 163 19.77 31.37 -4.74
CA MET A 163 21.17 31.08 -4.38
C MET A 163 22.01 32.34 -4.15
N ILE A 164 21.50 33.52 -4.53
CA ILE A 164 22.21 34.79 -4.40
C ILE A 164 21.69 35.53 -3.16
N PRO A 165 22.54 35.79 -2.13
CA PRO A 165 22.07 36.34 -0.85
C PRO A 165 21.23 37.61 -0.95
N ARG A 166 21.63 38.57 -1.80
CA ARG A 166 20.91 39.84 -2.00
C ARG A 166 19.57 39.72 -2.73
N MET A 167 19.28 38.56 -3.35
CA MET A 167 18.06 38.30 -4.11
C MET A 167 17.15 37.28 -3.44
N LYS A 168 17.68 36.53 -2.47
CA LYS A 168 17.00 35.42 -1.80
C LYS A 168 15.59 35.78 -1.32
N GLU A 169 15.42 36.95 -0.70
CA GLU A 169 14.11 37.40 -0.20
C GLU A 169 13.09 37.61 -1.34
N LEU A 170 13.48 38.38 -2.36
CA LEU A 170 12.63 38.62 -3.54
C LEU A 170 12.29 37.32 -4.27
N ALA A 171 13.30 36.47 -4.49
CA ALA A 171 13.11 35.20 -5.18
C ALA A 171 12.24 34.22 -4.37
N SER A 172 12.35 34.22 -3.04
CA SER A 172 11.47 33.42 -2.18
C SER A 172 10.02 33.93 -2.22
N LYS A 173 9.80 35.25 -2.25
CA LYS A 173 8.47 35.83 -2.46
C LYS A 173 7.90 35.42 -3.81
N LEU A 174 8.68 35.55 -4.89
CA LEU A 174 8.24 35.15 -6.23
C LEU A 174 7.94 33.65 -6.33
N GLN A 175 8.70 32.80 -5.64
CA GLN A 175 8.40 31.37 -5.58
C GLN A 175 7.09 31.09 -4.84
N ALA A 176 6.81 31.80 -3.75
CA ALA A 176 5.52 31.68 -3.05
C ALA A 176 4.37 32.13 -3.94
N ASP A 177 4.50 33.30 -4.60
CA ASP A 177 3.53 33.80 -5.58
C ASP A 177 3.32 32.80 -6.72
N GLN A 178 4.38 32.10 -7.15
CA GLN A 178 4.31 31.05 -8.17
C GLN A 178 3.52 29.83 -7.71
N MET A 179 3.71 29.35 -6.48
CA MET A 179 2.90 28.26 -5.92
C MET A 179 1.43 28.66 -5.84
N ASP A 180 1.13 29.85 -5.31
CA ASP A 180 -0.24 30.36 -5.19
C ASP A 180 -0.91 30.49 -6.56
N HIS A 181 -0.16 30.97 -7.56
CA HIS A 181 -0.65 31.04 -8.93
C HIS A 181 -0.94 29.66 -9.51
N TRP A 182 -0.04 28.68 -9.33
CA TRP A 182 -0.25 27.31 -9.78
C TRP A 182 -1.45 26.64 -9.13
N VAL A 183 -1.75 26.95 -7.86
CA VAL A 183 -2.97 26.49 -7.19
C VAL A 183 -4.20 27.17 -7.79
N ALA A 184 -4.16 28.49 -8.00
CA ALA A 184 -5.28 29.27 -8.53
C ALA A 184 -5.67 28.87 -9.96
N VAL A 185 -4.71 28.52 -10.81
CA VAL A 185 -4.97 28.03 -12.17
C VAL A 185 -5.17 26.52 -12.24
N ALA A 186 -5.08 25.83 -11.10
CA ALA A 186 -5.13 24.38 -10.99
C ALA A 186 -4.17 23.69 -11.96
N LYS A 187 -2.89 24.08 -11.91
CA LYS A 187 -1.83 23.51 -12.73
C LYS A 187 -1.74 21.99 -12.49
N ASP A 188 -1.33 21.24 -13.50
CA ASP A 188 -1.26 19.80 -13.39
C ASP A 188 -0.19 19.39 -12.35
N PRO A 189 -0.54 18.57 -11.34
CA PRO A 189 0.43 18.07 -10.36
C PRO A 189 1.64 17.36 -10.96
N ASP A 190 1.49 16.71 -12.11
CA ASP A 190 2.58 16.01 -12.79
C ASP A 190 3.60 17.01 -13.35
N GLU A 191 3.13 18.14 -13.89
CA GLU A 191 3.99 19.24 -14.34
C GLU A 191 4.73 19.87 -13.15
N VAL A 192 4.05 20.11 -12.03
CA VAL A 192 4.69 20.65 -10.82
C VAL A 192 5.72 19.67 -10.24
N PHE A 193 5.43 18.36 -10.29
CA PHE A 193 6.38 17.31 -9.90
C PHE A 193 7.66 17.33 -10.76
N HIS A 194 7.51 17.51 -12.07
CA HIS A 194 8.61 17.65 -13.01
C HIS A 194 9.42 18.94 -12.81
N LEU A 195 8.75 20.07 -12.55
CA LEU A 195 9.39 21.36 -12.28
C LEU A 195 10.31 21.29 -11.06
N PHE A 196 9.90 20.54 -10.04
CA PHE A 196 10.72 20.25 -8.86
C PHE A 196 11.79 19.18 -9.10
N LYS A 197 11.91 18.67 -10.33
CA LYS A 197 12.86 17.63 -10.75
C LYS A 197 12.74 16.34 -9.93
N LEU A 198 11.56 16.08 -9.37
CA LEU A 198 11.30 14.92 -8.51
C LEU A 198 11.28 13.61 -9.30
N ASP A 199 10.92 13.68 -10.59
CA ASP A 199 11.05 12.63 -11.59
C ASP A 199 12.50 12.17 -11.79
N LYS A 200 13.46 13.11 -11.68
CA LYS A 200 14.90 12.84 -11.83
C LYS A 200 15.57 12.28 -10.58
N LEU A 201 14.91 12.36 -9.42
CA LEU A 201 15.39 11.75 -8.17
C LEU A 201 15.28 10.20 -8.20
N GLY A 202 14.57 9.65 -9.19
CA GLY A 202 14.10 8.27 -9.35
C GLY A 202 15.14 7.15 -9.51
N LYS A 203 16.37 7.28 -9.00
CA LYS A 203 17.30 6.14 -8.83
C LYS A 203 17.70 5.85 -7.38
N THR A 204 17.40 6.76 -6.44
CA THR A 204 17.69 6.52 -5.01
C THR A 204 16.39 6.57 -4.21
N ARG A 205 15.72 5.41 -4.09
CA ARG A 205 14.40 5.22 -3.44
C ARG A 205 14.23 5.98 -2.10
N MET A 206 15.26 6.05 -1.26
CA MET A 206 15.15 6.72 0.05
C MET A 206 15.22 8.26 0.00
N LYS A 207 15.67 8.89 -1.09
CA LYS A 207 15.87 10.35 -1.13
C LYS A 207 14.60 11.16 -1.39
N LEU A 208 13.57 10.55 -1.99
CA LEU A 208 12.34 11.27 -2.37
C LEU A 208 11.61 11.83 -1.13
N PHE A 209 11.31 10.97 -0.15
CA PHE A 209 10.55 11.35 1.04
C PHE A 209 11.31 12.28 1.99
N SER A 210 12.63 12.33 1.89
CA SER A 210 13.46 13.27 2.64
C SER A 210 13.72 14.58 1.87
N SER A 211 13.20 14.71 0.64
CA SER A 211 13.38 15.92 -0.17
C SER A 211 12.45 17.04 0.32
N PRO A 212 12.99 18.23 0.65
CA PRO A 212 12.17 19.42 0.89
C PRO A 212 11.26 19.76 -0.30
N ASP A 213 11.70 19.49 -1.53
CA ASP A 213 10.92 19.73 -2.74
C ASP A 213 9.73 18.77 -2.81
N PHE A 214 9.88 17.52 -2.38
CA PHE A 214 8.76 16.58 -2.29
C PHE A 214 7.74 17.01 -1.24
N ALA A 215 8.20 17.53 -0.09
CA ALA A 215 7.31 18.10 0.92
C ALA A 215 6.56 19.35 0.40
N ALA A 216 7.24 20.20 -0.38
CA ALA A 216 6.60 21.34 -1.04
C ALA A 216 5.56 20.90 -2.07
N TRP A 217 5.84 19.85 -2.86
CA TRP A 217 4.88 19.30 -3.82
C TRP A 217 3.68 18.63 -3.14
N ALA A 218 3.91 17.91 -2.03
CA ALA A 218 2.84 17.34 -1.23
C ALA A 218 1.93 18.44 -0.65
N LYS A 219 2.51 19.55 -0.17
CA LYS A 219 1.74 20.72 0.27
C LYS A 219 0.94 21.34 -0.89
N TYR A 220 1.56 21.49 -2.07
CA TYR A 220 0.88 21.98 -3.26
C TYR A 220 -0.36 21.12 -3.60
N MET A 221 -0.23 19.80 -3.52
CA MET A 221 -1.35 18.87 -3.70
C MET A 221 -2.48 19.08 -2.69
N ASP A 222 -2.15 19.39 -1.44
CA ASP A 222 -3.14 19.71 -0.40
C ASP A 222 -3.85 21.03 -0.70
N ASP A 223 -3.09 22.07 -1.05
CA ASP A 223 -3.63 23.38 -1.40
C ASP A 223 -4.50 23.33 -2.66
N LEU A 224 -4.12 22.53 -3.66
CA LEU A 224 -4.93 22.26 -4.84
C LEU A 224 -6.23 21.55 -4.48
N SER A 225 -6.17 20.56 -3.60
CA SER A 225 -7.34 19.79 -3.17
C SER A 225 -8.34 20.63 -2.38
N MET A 226 -7.87 21.59 -1.59
CA MET A 226 -8.72 22.52 -0.84
C MET A 226 -9.39 23.56 -1.74
N ASN A 227 -8.67 24.08 -2.74
CA ASN A 227 -9.16 25.19 -3.57
C ASN A 227 -9.89 24.75 -4.86
N ASN A 228 -9.59 23.55 -5.37
CA ASN A 228 -10.14 23.01 -6.61
C ASN A 228 -10.49 21.51 -6.46
N PRO A 229 -11.41 21.15 -5.55
CA PRO A 229 -11.68 19.74 -5.19
C PRO A 229 -12.14 18.88 -6.38
N GLU A 230 -12.77 19.47 -7.40
CA GLU A 230 -13.21 18.78 -8.61
C GLU A 230 -12.07 18.41 -9.57
N LYS A 231 -10.93 19.12 -9.48
CA LYS A 231 -9.72 18.85 -10.26
C LYS A 231 -8.69 18.04 -9.48
N ALA A 232 -8.87 17.93 -8.17
CA ALA A 232 -7.98 17.21 -7.28
C ALA A 232 -7.88 15.73 -7.65
N ARG A 233 -6.66 15.20 -7.65
CA ARG A 233 -6.39 13.77 -7.88
C ARG A 233 -5.57 13.20 -6.72
N PRO A 234 -5.62 11.89 -6.48
CA PRO A 234 -4.77 11.25 -5.47
C PRO A 234 -3.28 11.45 -5.78
N MET A 235 -2.45 11.64 -4.74
CA MET A 235 -0.99 11.74 -4.86
C MET A 235 -0.39 10.52 -5.56
N ILE A 236 -0.96 9.33 -5.31
CA ILE A 236 -0.51 8.08 -5.94
C ILE A 236 -0.64 8.10 -7.47
N SER A 237 -1.48 8.96 -8.05
CA SER A 237 -1.67 9.02 -9.51
C SER A 237 -0.43 9.53 -10.24
N THR A 238 0.18 10.61 -9.75
CA THR A 238 1.47 11.13 -10.25
C THR A 238 2.60 10.13 -9.94
N LEU A 239 2.66 9.62 -8.71
CA LEU A 239 3.76 8.75 -8.29
C LEU A 239 3.84 7.43 -9.07
N ARG A 240 2.69 6.89 -9.52
CA ARG A 240 2.63 5.66 -10.33
C ARG A 240 3.20 5.79 -11.72
N GLN A 241 3.45 7.01 -12.21
CA GLN A 241 4.16 7.23 -13.47
C GLN A 241 5.65 6.88 -13.36
N HIS A 242 6.18 6.82 -12.13
CA HIS A 242 7.60 6.62 -11.86
C HIS A 242 7.91 5.40 -10.98
N TYR A 243 6.94 4.96 -10.17
CA TYR A 243 7.14 3.90 -9.18
C TYR A 243 6.00 2.88 -9.21
N ARG A 244 6.33 1.59 -9.01
CA ARG A 244 5.31 0.56 -8.76
C ARG A 244 4.74 0.74 -7.35
N ASP A 245 3.52 0.27 -7.12
CA ASP A 245 2.87 0.33 -5.80
C ASP A 245 3.71 -0.36 -4.71
N VAL A 246 4.33 -1.51 -5.00
CA VAL A 246 5.25 -2.18 -4.06
C VAL A 246 6.42 -1.28 -3.68
N ASP A 247 7.05 -0.59 -4.64
CA ASP A 247 8.15 0.32 -4.38
C ASP A 247 7.69 1.51 -3.52
N LEU A 248 6.53 2.09 -3.82
CA LEU A 248 5.93 3.18 -3.03
C LEU A 248 5.64 2.79 -1.59
N LEU A 249 5.04 1.61 -1.39
CA LEU A 249 4.67 1.11 -0.07
C LEU A 249 5.91 0.71 0.74
N THR A 250 6.92 0.10 0.11
CA THR A 250 8.21 -0.17 0.78
C THR A 250 8.86 1.13 1.26
N MET A 251 8.86 2.17 0.43
CA MET A 251 9.37 3.48 0.83
C MET A 251 8.56 4.09 1.96
N ALA A 252 7.22 4.04 1.88
CA ALA A 252 6.33 4.53 2.93
C ALA A 252 6.59 3.83 4.27
N GLU A 253 6.69 2.50 4.29
CA GLU A 253 7.00 1.73 5.51
C GLU A 253 8.35 2.13 6.12
N SER A 254 9.36 2.41 5.29
CA SER A 254 10.69 2.83 5.78
C SER A 254 10.71 4.20 6.49
N VAL A 255 9.74 5.07 6.20
CA VAL A 255 9.67 6.44 6.75
C VAL A 255 8.45 6.66 7.66
N LYS A 256 7.67 5.61 7.91
CA LYS A 256 6.42 5.66 8.70
C LYS A 256 6.65 5.96 10.18
N SER A 257 7.82 5.61 10.70
CA SER A 257 8.23 5.89 12.09
C SER A 257 8.83 7.29 12.29
N VAL A 258 9.10 8.02 11.20
CA VAL A 258 9.65 9.38 11.26
C VAL A 258 8.50 10.38 11.27
N GLU A 259 8.39 11.18 12.34
CA GLU A 259 7.23 12.05 12.58
C GLU A 259 6.97 13.04 11.42
N ALA A 260 8.03 13.58 10.82
CA ALA A 260 7.92 14.52 9.70
C ALA A 260 7.33 13.91 8.40
N THR A 261 7.45 12.60 8.21
CA THR A 261 7.03 11.90 6.97
C THR A 261 5.86 10.94 7.18
N LYS A 262 5.48 10.71 8.44
CA LYS A 262 4.42 9.78 8.85
C LYS A 262 3.07 10.07 8.20
N SER A 263 2.69 11.35 8.09
CA SER A 263 1.43 11.77 7.46
C SER A 263 1.38 11.39 5.98
N ILE A 264 2.47 11.64 5.26
CA ILE A 264 2.59 11.30 3.83
C ILE A 264 2.59 9.78 3.64
N ALA A 265 3.37 9.03 4.43
CA ALA A 265 3.38 7.57 4.37
C ALA A 265 1.97 6.98 4.59
N THR A 266 1.27 7.47 5.61
CA THR A 266 -0.11 7.03 5.93
C THR A 266 -1.09 7.39 4.82
N ARG A 267 -0.92 8.57 4.20
CA ARG A 267 -1.73 9.00 3.05
C ARG A 267 -1.53 8.06 1.87
N LEU A 268 -0.29 7.74 1.51
CA LEU A 268 0.01 6.82 0.41
C LEU A 268 -0.62 5.45 0.62
N GLU A 269 -0.46 4.85 1.81
CA GLU A 269 -1.11 3.58 2.13
C GLU A 269 -2.63 3.65 1.97
N THR A 270 -3.23 4.73 2.47
CA THR A 270 -4.68 4.94 2.43
C THR A 270 -5.19 5.12 1.00
N GLU A 271 -4.47 5.89 0.19
CA GLU A 271 -4.81 6.10 -1.22
C GLU A 271 -4.68 4.81 -2.02
N VAL A 272 -3.59 4.03 -1.84
CA VAL A 272 -3.41 2.73 -2.52
C VAL A 272 -4.52 1.75 -2.12
N ILE A 273 -4.84 1.63 -0.82
CA ILE A 273 -5.94 0.76 -0.33
C ILE A 273 -7.27 1.17 -0.97
N LYS A 274 -7.59 2.47 -0.97
CA LYS A 274 -8.85 2.98 -1.51
C LYS A 274 -8.94 2.68 -3.02
N ASP A 275 -7.88 2.94 -3.76
CA ASP A 275 -7.81 2.73 -5.20
C ASP A 275 -7.91 1.25 -5.56
N TRP A 276 -7.16 0.37 -4.89
CA TRP A 276 -7.26 -1.08 -5.08
C TRP A 276 -8.66 -1.59 -4.75
N ALA A 277 -9.28 -1.07 -3.70
CA ALA A 277 -10.65 -1.43 -3.33
C ALA A 277 -11.67 -0.95 -4.36
N VAL A 278 -11.52 0.26 -4.93
CA VAL A 278 -12.42 0.76 -5.99
C VAL A 278 -12.25 -0.04 -7.28
N SER A 279 -11.02 -0.35 -7.67
CA SER A 279 -10.69 -1.16 -8.84
C SER A 279 -10.97 -2.65 -8.66
N ARG A 280 -11.49 -3.05 -7.48
CA ARG A 280 -11.80 -4.44 -7.14
C ARG A 280 -10.60 -5.37 -7.32
N LYS A 281 -9.40 -4.89 -7.00
CA LYS A 281 -8.19 -5.72 -7.03
C LYS A 281 -8.34 -6.82 -5.98
N THR A 282 -8.37 -8.08 -6.41
CA THR A 282 -8.60 -9.18 -5.47
C THR A 282 -7.40 -9.37 -4.54
N PRO A 283 -7.60 -9.82 -3.28
CA PRO A 283 -6.50 -10.06 -2.34
C PRO A 283 -5.37 -10.95 -2.86
N ASP A 284 -5.64 -11.92 -3.74
CA ASP A 284 -4.61 -12.75 -4.39
C ASP A 284 -3.73 -11.95 -5.37
N LYS A 285 -4.33 -11.03 -6.14
CA LYS A 285 -3.60 -10.12 -7.03
C LYS A 285 -2.79 -9.12 -6.23
N ALA A 286 -3.39 -8.54 -5.19
CA ALA A 286 -2.69 -7.65 -4.27
C ALA A 286 -1.47 -8.33 -3.62
N LEU A 287 -1.58 -9.60 -3.23
CA LEU A 287 -0.47 -10.38 -2.67
C LEU A 287 0.67 -10.57 -3.67
N ARG A 288 0.36 -10.70 -4.97
CA ARG A 288 1.36 -10.81 -6.05
C ARG A 288 2.00 -9.46 -6.37
N ASP A 289 1.20 -8.41 -6.48
CA ASP A 289 1.67 -7.06 -6.79
C ASP A 289 2.59 -6.48 -5.71
N LEU A 290 2.52 -7.01 -4.48
CA LEU A 290 3.42 -6.68 -3.37
C LEU A 290 4.69 -7.53 -3.32
N ASP A 291 4.93 -8.39 -4.32
CA ASP A 291 6.08 -9.30 -4.39
C ASP A 291 6.20 -10.22 -3.14
N LEU A 292 5.09 -10.50 -2.45
CA LEU A 292 5.02 -11.36 -1.26
C LEU A 292 5.02 -12.85 -1.67
N ASP A 293 6.10 -13.29 -2.32
CA ASP A 293 6.22 -14.59 -3.02
C ASP A 293 6.98 -15.67 -2.24
N ASN A 294 7.56 -15.35 -1.08
CA ASN A 294 8.33 -16.30 -0.28
C ASN A 294 7.63 -16.59 1.05
N ALA A 295 7.08 -17.80 1.20
CA ALA A 295 6.41 -18.24 2.42
C ALA A 295 7.29 -18.15 3.67
N ASP A 296 8.60 -18.39 3.58
CA ASP A 296 9.50 -18.41 4.74
C ASP A 296 9.74 -17.02 5.35
N THR A 297 9.62 -15.97 4.53
CA THR A 297 9.85 -14.58 4.94
C THR A 297 8.57 -13.74 5.01
N LEU A 298 7.46 -14.23 4.45
CA LEU A 298 6.21 -13.50 4.29
C LEU A 298 5.70 -12.84 5.57
N LEU A 299 5.62 -13.57 6.68
CA LEU A 299 5.11 -13.03 7.94
C LEU A 299 6.04 -12.02 8.62
N LYS A 300 7.29 -11.90 8.15
CA LYS A 300 8.27 -10.91 8.62
C LYS A 300 8.34 -9.69 7.69
N ASP A 301 7.73 -9.78 6.51
CA ASP A 301 7.73 -8.69 5.55
C ASP A 301 6.82 -7.55 6.06
N PRO A 302 7.30 -6.29 6.13
CA PRO A 302 6.50 -5.18 6.59
C PRO A 302 5.23 -4.97 5.76
N LEU A 303 5.25 -5.30 4.46
CA LEU A 303 4.10 -5.18 3.56
C LEU A 303 3.02 -6.25 3.82
N PHE A 304 3.30 -7.29 4.60
CA PHE A 304 2.28 -8.26 4.99
C PHE A 304 1.16 -7.60 5.81
N ASN A 305 1.49 -6.66 6.70
CA ASN A 305 0.50 -5.92 7.48
C ASN A 305 -0.36 -5.00 6.60
N PHE A 306 0.26 -4.37 5.60
CA PHE A 306 -0.46 -3.59 4.60
C PHE A 306 -1.44 -4.48 3.82
N TRP A 307 -0.98 -5.64 3.34
CA TRP A 307 -1.81 -6.61 2.63
C TRP A 307 -2.97 -7.14 3.50
N ALA A 308 -2.70 -7.44 4.77
CA ALA A 308 -3.71 -7.87 5.73
C ALA A 308 -4.81 -6.80 5.91
N LYS A 309 -4.42 -5.54 6.10
CA LYS A 309 -5.35 -4.41 6.18
C LYS A 309 -6.17 -4.27 4.89
N TYR A 310 -5.54 -4.47 3.74
CA TYR A 310 -6.23 -4.44 2.46
C TYR A 310 -7.27 -5.55 2.32
N VAL A 311 -6.97 -6.78 2.75
CA VAL A 311 -7.91 -7.91 2.77
C VAL A 311 -9.17 -7.55 3.57
N ASP A 312 -9.02 -6.92 4.73
CA ASP A 312 -10.14 -6.49 5.57
C ASP A 312 -11.00 -5.43 4.86
N VAL A 313 -10.37 -4.42 4.25
CA VAL A 313 -11.08 -3.37 3.48
C VAL A 313 -11.81 -3.96 2.28
N TYR A 314 -11.17 -4.87 1.53
CA TYR A 314 -11.80 -5.57 0.41
C TYR A 314 -13.03 -6.37 0.87
N ASN A 315 -12.89 -7.14 1.95
CA ASN A 315 -13.96 -7.99 2.49
C ASN A 315 -15.13 -7.19 3.08
N ALA A 316 -14.87 -6.01 3.64
CA ALA A 316 -15.89 -5.10 4.11
C ALA A 316 -16.69 -4.50 2.94
N ARG A 317 -16.01 -4.20 1.82
CA ARG A 317 -16.63 -3.63 0.62
C ARG A 317 -17.37 -4.67 -0.24
N TYR A 318 -16.86 -5.90 -0.29
CA TYR A 318 -17.39 -6.98 -1.12
C TYR A 318 -17.77 -8.20 -0.27
N PRO A 319 -18.84 -8.11 0.55
CA PRO A 319 -19.18 -9.16 1.51
C PRO A 319 -19.56 -10.50 0.88
N GLU A 320 -20.08 -10.49 -0.35
CA GLU A 320 -20.46 -11.70 -1.11
C GLU A 320 -19.25 -12.40 -1.77
N GLU A 321 -18.12 -11.72 -1.89
CA GLU A 321 -16.89 -12.22 -2.53
C GLU A 321 -15.72 -12.24 -1.57
N LYS A 322 -16.03 -12.38 -0.27
CA LYS A 322 -15.01 -12.39 0.79
C LYS A 322 -13.93 -13.42 0.49
N MET A 323 -12.69 -12.98 0.56
CA MET A 323 -11.53 -13.85 0.52
C MET A 323 -10.88 -13.86 1.90
N THR A 324 -10.72 -15.04 2.47
CA THR A 324 -9.96 -15.15 3.71
C THR A 324 -8.47 -15.10 3.40
N MET A 325 -7.73 -14.51 4.32
CA MET A 325 -6.26 -14.47 4.28
C MET A 325 -5.69 -15.88 4.05
N ILE A 326 -6.16 -16.86 4.84
CA ILE A 326 -5.64 -18.22 4.78
C ILE A 326 -5.94 -18.93 3.46
N LYS A 327 -7.12 -18.71 2.87
CA LYS A 327 -7.46 -19.28 1.57
C LYS A 327 -6.58 -18.71 0.47
N THR A 328 -6.33 -17.40 0.52
CA THR A 328 -5.45 -16.71 -0.43
C THR A 328 -4.01 -17.22 -0.34
N LEU A 329 -3.48 -17.37 0.88
CA LEU A 329 -2.16 -17.94 1.10
C LEU A 329 -2.08 -19.40 0.65
N THR A 330 -3.10 -20.21 0.95
CA THR A 330 -3.14 -21.64 0.56
C THR A 330 -3.21 -21.80 -0.97
N GLN A 331 -3.92 -20.92 -1.68
CA GLN A 331 -3.95 -20.92 -3.14
C GLN A 331 -2.59 -20.58 -3.76
N LYS A 332 -1.81 -19.71 -3.10
CA LYS A 332 -0.50 -19.29 -3.59
C LYS A 332 0.61 -20.29 -3.24
N PHE A 333 0.60 -20.81 -2.02
CA PHE A 333 1.72 -21.55 -1.45
C PHE A 333 1.44 -23.02 -1.20
N ASP A 334 0.22 -23.52 -1.38
CA ASP A 334 -0.26 -24.84 -0.94
C ASP A 334 -0.38 -25.02 0.58
N ASP A 335 -1.11 -26.07 0.98
CA ASP A 335 -1.39 -26.38 2.39
C ASP A 335 -0.12 -26.71 3.19
N ASN A 336 0.85 -27.40 2.57
CA ASN A 336 2.08 -27.84 3.22
C ASN A 336 2.98 -26.65 3.57
N ASN A 337 3.24 -25.76 2.61
CA ASN A 337 4.12 -24.62 2.86
C ASN A 337 3.46 -23.59 3.79
N VAL A 338 2.14 -23.38 3.68
CA VAL A 338 1.43 -22.52 4.64
C VAL A 338 1.52 -23.08 6.06
N ALA A 339 1.31 -24.39 6.25
CA ALA A 339 1.42 -25.00 7.58
C ALA A 339 2.86 -24.92 8.13
N LYS A 340 3.88 -25.12 7.29
CA LYS A 340 5.30 -24.96 7.68
C LYS A 340 5.61 -23.53 8.11
N MET A 341 5.19 -22.55 7.30
CA MET A 341 5.34 -21.13 7.60
C MET A 341 4.69 -20.77 8.94
N ILE A 342 3.46 -21.23 9.18
CA ILE A 342 2.74 -21.01 10.44
C ILE A 342 3.50 -21.62 11.63
N ASN A 343 3.96 -22.87 11.51
CA ASN A 343 4.69 -23.53 12.60
C ASN A 343 6.05 -22.87 12.88
N ALA A 344 6.77 -22.42 11.85
CA ALA A 344 7.99 -21.65 12.03
C ALA A 344 7.72 -20.31 12.74
N ALA A 345 6.63 -19.62 12.37
CA ALA A 345 6.25 -18.35 12.98
C ALA A 345 5.75 -18.48 14.43
N LYS A 346 5.22 -19.65 14.84
CA LYS A 346 4.88 -19.95 16.24
C LYS A 346 6.10 -20.00 17.16
N ALA A 347 7.29 -20.26 16.62
CA ALA A 347 8.54 -20.30 17.39
C ALA A 347 9.15 -18.92 17.67
N ASN A 348 8.63 -17.85 17.06
CA ASN A 348 9.13 -16.49 17.23
C ASN A 348 8.10 -15.62 17.97
N ASP A 349 8.51 -15.01 19.08
CA ASP A 349 7.64 -14.20 19.94
C ASP A 349 6.95 -13.03 19.22
N ALA A 350 7.58 -12.45 18.19
CA ALA A 350 7.00 -11.35 17.42
C ALA A 350 5.88 -11.81 16.47
N THR A 351 5.88 -13.08 16.06
CA THR A 351 4.94 -13.63 15.07
C THR A 351 4.00 -14.70 15.63
N LYS A 352 4.17 -15.14 16.87
CA LYS A 352 3.40 -16.24 17.46
C LYS A 352 1.89 -15.99 17.48
N ASP A 353 1.47 -14.74 17.74
CA ASP A 353 0.05 -14.40 17.86
C ASP A 353 -0.66 -14.42 16.50
N ILE A 354 -0.03 -13.87 15.46
CA ILE A 354 -0.57 -13.93 14.10
C ILE A 354 -0.53 -15.36 13.56
N ALA A 355 0.51 -16.13 13.87
CA ALA A 355 0.62 -17.52 13.49
C ALA A 355 -0.47 -18.39 14.12
N ALA A 356 -0.80 -18.19 15.41
CA ALA A 356 -1.89 -18.89 16.07
C ALA A 356 -3.26 -18.59 15.43
N LYS A 357 -3.51 -17.32 15.04
CA LYS A 357 -4.72 -16.93 14.32
C LYS A 357 -4.80 -17.58 12.94
N LEU A 358 -3.68 -17.61 12.21
CA LEU A 358 -3.58 -18.26 10.89
C LEU A 358 -3.78 -19.77 10.98
N GLU A 359 -3.19 -20.43 11.98
CA GLU A 359 -3.39 -21.85 12.24
C GLU A 359 -4.87 -22.15 12.46
N MET A 360 -5.54 -21.41 13.34
CA MET A 360 -6.96 -21.58 13.59
C MET A 360 -7.78 -21.37 12.32
N ALA A 361 -7.47 -20.33 11.53
CA ALA A 361 -8.14 -20.09 10.25
C ALA A 361 -7.91 -21.24 9.26
N GLN A 362 -6.72 -21.85 9.24
CA GLN A 362 -6.40 -23.00 8.38
C GLN A 362 -7.22 -24.23 8.75
N LEU A 363 -7.28 -24.55 10.04
CA LEU A 363 -8.08 -25.67 10.55
C LEU A 363 -9.57 -25.48 10.24
N GLN A 364 -10.10 -24.27 10.42
CA GLN A 364 -11.49 -23.95 10.13
C GLN A 364 -11.79 -23.99 8.63
N MET A 365 -10.86 -23.52 7.79
CA MET A 365 -10.99 -23.62 6.33
C MET A 365 -11.12 -25.07 5.88
N TRP A 366 -10.24 -25.96 6.36
CA TRP A 366 -10.32 -27.39 6.03
C TRP A 366 -11.64 -28.02 6.50
N LEU A 367 -12.11 -27.66 7.70
CA LEU A 367 -13.37 -28.15 8.25
C LEU A 367 -14.57 -27.69 7.41
N HIS A 368 -14.60 -26.40 7.07
CA HIS A 368 -15.66 -25.80 6.25
C HIS A 368 -15.70 -26.42 4.84
N ASP A 369 -14.54 -26.66 4.24
CA ASP A 369 -14.40 -27.34 2.94
C ASP A 369 -14.68 -28.85 3.03
N ARG A 370 -15.13 -29.34 4.20
CA ARG A 370 -15.48 -30.74 4.50
C ARG A 370 -14.34 -31.72 4.21
N ARG A 371 -13.09 -31.28 4.38
CA ARG A 371 -11.91 -32.11 4.16
C ARG A 371 -11.88 -33.25 5.17
N SER A 372 -11.59 -34.47 4.71
CA SER A 372 -11.38 -35.58 5.62
C SER A 372 -10.04 -35.42 6.37
N VAL A 373 -9.89 -36.09 7.51
CA VAL A 373 -8.60 -36.16 8.23
C VAL A 373 -7.50 -36.73 7.32
N ASP A 374 -7.86 -37.65 6.42
CA ASP A 374 -6.94 -38.28 5.47
C ASP A 374 -6.55 -37.33 4.34
N ASP A 375 -7.49 -36.52 3.85
CA ASP A 375 -7.23 -35.54 2.81
C ASP A 375 -6.19 -34.51 3.29
N VAL A 376 -6.34 -34.04 4.54
CA VAL A 376 -5.41 -33.08 5.15
C VAL A 376 -4.04 -33.72 5.36
N LEU A 377 -3.96 -34.99 5.76
CA LEU A 377 -2.68 -35.71 5.86
C LEU A 377 -1.91 -35.68 4.54
N VAL A 378 -2.60 -36.01 3.44
CA VAL A 378 -2.01 -36.02 2.09
C VAL A 378 -1.59 -34.63 1.66
N ARG A 379 -2.42 -33.60 1.90
CA ARG A 379 -2.12 -32.19 1.57
C ARG A 379 -0.93 -31.64 2.33
N LEU A 380 -0.77 -32.05 3.58
CA LEU A 380 0.38 -31.67 4.38
C LEU A 380 1.64 -32.47 4.01
N TRP A 381 1.60 -33.34 2.99
CA TRP A 381 2.71 -34.21 2.59
C TRP A 381 3.38 -34.89 3.80
N ILE A 382 2.58 -35.29 4.79
CA ILE A 382 3.03 -36.10 5.91
C ILE A 382 3.08 -37.54 5.39
N HIS A 383 3.93 -37.77 4.40
CA HIS A 383 4.24 -39.10 3.92
C HIS A 383 5.15 -39.74 4.95
N THR A 384 4.68 -40.86 5.48
CA THR A 384 5.43 -41.64 6.44
C THR A 384 6.52 -42.43 5.71
N THR A 385 7.66 -41.80 5.42
CA THR A 385 8.88 -42.57 5.19
C THR A 385 9.09 -43.44 6.43
N GLU A 386 8.95 -44.76 6.26
CA GLU A 386 9.07 -45.79 7.31
C GLU A 386 7.95 -45.90 8.37
N ASN A 387 6.74 -45.35 8.15
CA ASN A 387 5.68 -45.37 9.19
C ASN A 387 6.15 -44.74 10.52
N ASP A 388 6.85 -43.61 10.43
CA ASP A 388 7.37 -42.82 11.55
C ASP A 388 7.09 -41.33 11.29
N PHE A 389 6.64 -40.59 12.30
CA PHE A 389 6.37 -39.15 12.24
C PHE A 389 7.45 -38.31 12.92
N LEU A 390 8.55 -38.92 13.37
CA LEU A 390 9.62 -38.21 14.05
C LEU A 390 10.20 -37.10 13.17
N GLY A 391 10.36 -35.91 13.75
CA GLY A 391 10.94 -34.76 13.06
C GLY A 391 10.01 -34.12 12.03
N ASN A 392 8.79 -34.64 11.82
CA ASN A 392 7.82 -33.96 10.97
C ASN A 392 7.16 -32.81 11.76
N PRO A 393 7.42 -31.54 11.39
CA PRO A 393 6.91 -30.39 12.12
C PRO A 393 5.40 -30.22 11.99
N LEU A 394 4.74 -30.93 11.07
CA LEU A 394 3.31 -30.79 10.78
C LEU A 394 2.44 -31.88 11.44
N LEU A 395 3.03 -32.83 12.16
CA LEU A 395 2.27 -33.84 12.92
C LEU A 395 1.29 -33.16 13.89
N SER A 396 1.77 -32.15 14.62
CA SER A 396 0.95 -31.38 15.56
C SER A 396 -0.23 -30.68 14.88
N THR A 397 -0.01 -30.11 13.69
CA THR A 397 -1.04 -29.45 12.89
C THR A 397 -2.09 -30.45 12.40
N TRP A 398 -1.68 -31.62 11.92
CA TRP A 398 -2.62 -32.66 11.50
C TRP A 398 -3.45 -33.22 12.68
N VAL A 399 -2.83 -33.42 13.84
CA VAL A 399 -3.54 -33.83 15.07
C VAL A 399 -4.46 -32.73 15.59
N ALA A 400 -4.07 -31.46 15.48
CA ALA A 400 -4.94 -30.34 15.78
C ALA A 400 -6.16 -30.31 14.85
N TYR A 401 -6.02 -30.69 13.58
CA TYR A 401 -7.17 -30.84 12.69
C TYR A 401 -8.11 -31.98 13.12
N MET A 402 -7.56 -33.13 13.52
CA MET A 402 -8.37 -34.21 14.12
C MET A 402 -9.15 -33.73 15.33
N ASN A 403 -8.50 -32.98 16.23
CA ASN A 403 -9.16 -32.34 17.37
C ASN A 403 -10.32 -31.45 16.90
N THR A 404 -10.10 -30.58 15.92
CA THR A 404 -11.12 -29.67 15.39
C THR A 404 -12.35 -30.43 14.87
N VAL A 405 -12.14 -31.52 14.10
CA VAL A 405 -13.23 -32.37 13.60
C VAL A 405 -14.00 -33.05 14.75
N ILE A 406 -13.30 -33.50 15.79
CA ILE A 406 -13.90 -34.15 16.96
C ILE A 406 -14.64 -33.14 17.85
N THR A 407 -14.13 -31.93 17.99
CA THR A 407 -14.81 -30.87 18.74
C THR A 407 -16.12 -30.46 18.05
N GLU A 408 -16.13 -30.37 16.71
CA GLU A 408 -17.35 -30.10 15.94
C GLU A 408 -18.36 -31.26 16.01
N ASN A 409 -17.87 -32.51 15.97
CA ASN A 409 -18.72 -33.68 16.09
C ASN A 409 -18.08 -34.78 16.97
N PRO A 410 -18.38 -34.78 18.28
CA PRO A 410 -17.78 -35.72 19.23
C PRO A 410 -18.02 -37.20 18.91
N THR A 411 -19.07 -37.53 18.16
CA THR A 411 -19.37 -38.93 17.77
C THR A 411 -18.29 -39.53 16.86
N LYS A 412 -17.50 -38.70 16.16
CA LYS A 412 -16.42 -39.13 15.27
C LYS A 412 -15.16 -39.62 15.99
N VAL A 413 -15.05 -39.42 17.31
CA VAL A 413 -13.85 -39.82 18.06
C VAL A 413 -13.55 -41.31 17.89
N SER A 414 -14.56 -42.18 18.00
CA SER A 414 -14.36 -43.63 17.91
C SER A 414 -13.96 -44.08 16.51
N SER A 415 -14.57 -43.50 15.46
CA SER A 415 -14.27 -43.86 14.08
C SER A 415 -12.88 -43.39 13.65
N ILE A 416 -12.50 -42.15 13.99
CA ILE A 416 -11.15 -41.63 13.71
C ILE A 416 -10.09 -42.50 14.37
N PHE A 417 -10.23 -42.79 15.67
CA PHE A 417 -9.24 -43.59 16.40
C PHE A 417 -9.17 -45.04 15.90
N SER A 418 -10.28 -45.64 15.45
CA SER A 418 -10.28 -46.97 14.81
C SER A 418 -9.47 -47.00 13.51
N VAL A 419 -9.61 -45.96 12.67
CA VAL A 419 -8.80 -45.81 11.45
C VAL A 419 -7.31 -45.66 11.80
N LEU A 420 -6.97 -44.90 12.85
CA LEU A 420 -5.59 -44.78 13.31
C LEU A 420 -5.01 -46.13 13.76
N GLU A 421 -5.78 -46.93 14.53
CA GLU A 421 -5.33 -48.23 15.05
C GLU A 421 -5.04 -49.25 13.94
N THR A 422 -5.77 -49.17 12.82
CA THR A 422 -5.66 -50.11 11.69
C THR A 422 -4.62 -49.69 10.65
N ARG A 423 -4.44 -48.37 10.43
CA ARG A 423 -3.57 -47.86 9.36
C ARG A 423 -2.11 -47.77 9.76
N TYR A 424 -1.82 -47.44 11.01
CA TYR A 424 -0.47 -47.07 11.42
C TYR A 424 0.26 -48.20 12.17
N SER A 425 1.57 -48.25 11.97
CA SER A 425 2.46 -49.09 12.77
C SER A 425 2.33 -48.73 14.25
N ASP A 426 2.72 -49.66 15.13
CA ASP A 426 2.70 -49.41 16.57
C ASP A 426 3.43 -48.12 16.96
N LYS A 427 4.61 -47.90 16.35
CA LYS A 427 5.46 -46.74 16.60
C LYS A 427 4.79 -45.43 16.16
N ALA A 428 4.33 -45.36 14.91
CA ALA A 428 3.64 -44.18 14.38
C ALA A 428 2.37 -43.88 15.19
N LEU A 429 1.58 -44.90 15.51
CA LEU A 429 0.37 -44.73 16.31
C LEU A 429 0.70 -44.15 17.68
N LEU A 430 1.73 -44.63 18.37
CA LEU A 430 2.12 -44.10 19.67
C LEU A 430 2.52 -42.61 19.61
N GLN A 431 3.17 -42.16 18.53
CA GLN A 431 3.51 -40.75 18.31
C GLN A 431 2.26 -39.88 18.11
N ILE A 432 1.31 -40.33 17.27
CA ILE A 432 0.03 -39.65 17.07
C ILE A 432 -0.71 -39.52 18.40
N LEU A 433 -0.79 -40.61 19.17
CA LEU A 433 -1.48 -40.65 20.44
C LEU A 433 -0.82 -39.73 21.48
N GLU A 434 0.50 -39.57 21.45
CA GLU A 434 1.19 -38.66 22.36
C GLU A 434 0.81 -37.20 22.11
N VAL A 435 0.77 -36.78 20.84
CA VAL A 435 0.28 -35.44 20.49
C VAL A 435 -1.21 -35.30 20.81
N ALA A 436 -2.02 -36.32 20.51
CA ALA A 436 -3.46 -36.29 20.75
C ALA A 436 -3.83 -36.13 22.24
N LYS A 437 -2.98 -36.62 23.15
CA LYS A 437 -3.16 -36.44 24.61
C LYS A 437 -3.08 -34.98 25.06
N GLY A 438 -2.45 -34.12 24.27
CA GLY A 438 -2.42 -32.67 24.51
C GLY A 438 -3.79 -32.01 24.37
N PHE A 439 -4.74 -32.65 23.68
CA PHE A 439 -6.06 -32.10 23.42
C PHE A 439 -7.12 -32.70 24.36
N PRO A 440 -7.86 -31.90 25.14
CA PRO A 440 -8.85 -32.40 26.09
C PRO A 440 -9.92 -33.32 25.48
N SER A 441 -10.37 -33.03 24.26
CA SER A 441 -11.40 -33.82 23.55
C SER A 441 -10.95 -35.25 23.22
N MET A 442 -9.64 -35.45 23.04
CA MET A 442 -9.04 -36.72 22.64
C MET A 442 -8.30 -37.42 23.78
N LYS A 443 -7.95 -36.69 24.85
CA LYS A 443 -7.05 -37.14 25.92
C LYS A 443 -7.40 -38.50 26.50
N ASN A 444 -8.67 -38.74 26.82
CA ASN A 444 -9.12 -39.98 27.43
C ASN A 444 -9.00 -41.17 26.47
N THR A 445 -9.50 -41.02 25.24
CA THR A 445 -9.42 -42.05 24.20
C THR A 445 -7.97 -42.35 23.83
N ALA A 446 -7.15 -41.31 23.65
CA ALA A 446 -5.74 -41.43 23.32
C ALA A 446 -4.95 -42.14 24.43
N THR A 447 -5.18 -41.77 25.70
CA THR A 447 -4.53 -42.42 26.85
C THR A 447 -4.93 -43.90 26.96
N LYS A 448 -6.23 -44.21 26.80
CA LYS A 448 -6.73 -45.59 26.85
C LYS A 448 -6.13 -46.45 25.74
N MET A 449 -6.13 -45.93 24.51
CA MET A 449 -5.56 -46.63 23.35
C MET A 449 -4.04 -46.79 23.49
N GLN A 450 -3.31 -45.77 23.93
CA GLN A 450 -1.88 -45.82 24.17
C GLN A 450 -1.55 -46.92 25.19
N LYS A 451 -2.27 -46.98 26.31
CA LYS A 451 -2.10 -48.03 27.33
C LYS A 451 -2.35 -49.42 26.76
N LYS A 452 -3.45 -49.62 26.03
CA LYS A 452 -3.80 -50.90 25.37
C LYS A 452 -2.70 -51.32 24.38
N LYS A 453 -2.20 -50.38 23.59
CA LYS A 453 -1.17 -50.64 22.57
C LYS A 453 0.16 -51.04 23.19
N ILE A 454 0.62 -50.33 24.22
CA ILE A 454 1.84 -50.69 24.97
C ILE A 454 1.71 -52.10 25.58
N GLN A 455 0.57 -52.40 26.21
CA GLN A 455 0.30 -53.73 26.75
C GLN A 455 0.31 -54.82 25.67
N ALA A 456 -0.30 -54.55 24.50
CA ALA A 456 -0.29 -55.47 23.37
C ALA A 456 1.12 -55.72 22.84
N ILE A 457 1.99 -54.70 22.78
CA ILE A 457 3.40 -54.88 22.39
C ILE A 457 4.12 -55.82 23.35
N PHE A 458 4.00 -55.61 24.67
CA PHE A 458 4.62 -56.50 25.65
C PHE A 458 4.05 -57.93 25.61
N ALA A 459 2.75 -58.08 25.32
CA ALA A 459 2.12 -59.39 25.20
C ALA A 459 2.60 -60.20 23.98
N ARG A 460 3.25 -59.57 22.99
CA ARG A 460 3.84 -60.27 21.84
C ARG A 460 5.13 -61.03 22.18
N TRP A 461 5.72 -60.79 23.36
CA TRP A 461 6.99 -61.41 23.79
C TRP A 461 8.09 -61.28 22.72
N GLU A 462 8.20 -60.10 22.11
CA GLU A 462 9.26 -59.76 21.16
C GLU A 462 10.59 -59.51 21.88
N LEU A 463 11.73 -59.67 21.20
CA LEU A 463 13.03 -59.34 21.78
C LEU A 463 13.02 -57.94 22.42
N PRO A 464 13.65 -57.73 23.60
CA PRO A 464 13.71 -56.44 24.26
C PRO A 464 14.09 -55.27 23.34
N SER A 465 15.07 -55.48 22.46
CA SER A 465 15.51 -54.50 21.46
C SER A 465 14.42 -54.14 20.44
N LYS A 466 13.67 -55.13 19.95
CA LYS A 466 12.54 -54.92 19.03
C LYS A 466 11.38 -54.22 19.73
N ALA A 467 11.05 -54.63 20.96
CA ALA A 467 10.04 -53.96 21.78
C ALA A 467 10.43 -52.49 22.07
N PHE A 468 11.72 -52.22 22.28
CA PHE A 468 12.25 -50.87 22.48
C PHE A 468 11.96 -49.97 21.27
N GLY A 469 12.27 -50.46 20.06
CA GLY A 469 11.98 -49.74 18.81
C GLY A 469 10.48 -49.58 18.52
N LEU A 470 9.66 -50.61 18.79
CA LEU A 470 8.20 -50.54 18.62
C LEU A 470 7.55 -49.50 19.54
N LEU A 471 8.11 -49.31 20.74
CA LEU A 471 7.68 -48.29 21.69
C LEU A 471 8.18 -46.88 21.34
N GLY A 472 9.04 -46.74 20.33
CA GLY A 472 9.68 -45.47 19.98
C GLY A 472 10.66 -44.97 21.04
N LEU A 473 11.13 -45.84 21.93
CA LEU A 473 12.07 -45.48 22.99
C LEU A 473 13.43 -45.07 22.43
N ASP A 474 13.80 -45.57 21.25
CA ASP A 474 15.03 -45.25 20.49
C ASP A 474 15.19 -43.77 20.16
N ARG A 475 14.13 -42.94 20.30
CA ARG A 475 14.12 -41.56 19.84
C ARG A 475 13.67 -40.53 20.88
N ILE A 476 13.56 -40.91 22.15
CA ILE A 476 13.22 -39.98 23.26
C ILE A 476 14.39 -39.03 23.60
N GLY A 477 15.62 -39.38 23.20
CA GLY A 477 16.83 -38.61 23.50
C GLY A 477 17.24 -38.71 24.97
N ASP A 478 17.99 -37.72 25.45
CA ASP A 478 18.73 -37.77 26.72
C ASP A 478 17.84 -38.00 27.96
N ASN A 479 16.55 -37.64 27.87
CA ASN A 479 15.61 -37.77 28.98
C ASN A 479 14.95 -39.16 29.07
N ILE A 480 15.32 -40.11 28.23
CA ILE A 480 14.68 -41.43 28.16
C ILE A 480 14.59 -42.15 29.51
N LEU A 481 15.66 -42.10 30.30
CA LEU A 481 15.77 -42.77 31.60
C LEU A 481 14.74 -42.26 32.63
N SER A 482 14.29 -41.01 32.46
CA SER A 482 13.28 -40.40 33.34
C SER A 482 11.85 -40.81 32.97
N THR A 483 11.64 -41.39 31.79
CA THR A 483 10.28 -41.63 31.29
C THR A 483 9.60 -42.83 31.99
N PRO A 484 8.33 -42.71 32.40
CA PRO A 484 7.57 -43.85 32.90
C PRO A 484 7.48 -45.03 31.93
N LEU A 485 7.53 -44.76 30.62
CA LEU A 485 7.50 -45.79 29.58
C LEU A 485 8.79 -46.61 29.57
N PHE A 486 9.95 -45.97 29.71
CA PHE A 486 11.24 -46.67 29.80
C PHE A 486 11.28 -47.60 31.02
N ARG A 487 10.80 -47.16 32.19
CA ARG A 487 10.70 -48.03 33.38
C ARG A 487 9.82 -49.27 33.15
N ARG A 488 8.72 -49.13 32.41
CA ARG A 488 7.87 -50.26 32.04
C ARG A 488 8.58 -51.21 31.08
N TRP A 489 9.33 -50.68 30.12
CA TRP A 489 10.14 -51.51 29.23
C TRP A 489 11.26 -52.24 29.98
N MET A 490 11.94 -51.59 30.94
CA MET A 490 12.93 -52.25 31.80
C MET A 490 12.33 -53.44 32.56
N HIS A 491 11.15 -53.25 33.16
CA HIS A 491 10.44 -54.35 33.81
C HIS A 491 10.08 -55.47 32.82
N TYR A 492 9.67 -55.11 31.59
CA TYR A 492 9.45 -56.08 30.52
C TYR A 492 10.73 -56.88 30.21
N VAL A 493 11.90 -56.23 30.13
CA VAL A 493 13.19 -56.90 29.91
C VAL A 493 13.49 -57.91 31.02
N GLU A 494 13.33 -57.51 32.29
CA GLU A 494 13.55 -58.40 33.44
C GLU A 494 12.65 -59.65 33.38
N VAL A 495 11.38 -59.47 33.05
CA VAL A 495 10.41 -60.56 32.96
C VAL A 495 10.69 -61.43 31.72
N PHE A 496 11.07 -60.82 30.60
CA PHE A 496 11.42 -61.53 29.36
C PHE A 496 12.64 -62.44 29.58
N ASN A 497 13.72 -61.91 30.17
CA ASN A 497 14.96 -62.65 30.41
C ASN A 497 14.74 -63.81 31.39
N LYS A 498 13.94 -63.60 32.45
CA LYS A 498 13.57 -64.69 33.39
C LYS A 498 12.84 -65.85 32.71
N LYS A 499 12.06 -65.57 31.66
CA LYS A 499 11.30 -66.59 30.93
C LYS A 499 12.06 -67.20 29.76
N ASN A 500 13.13 -66.55 29.30
CA ASN A 500 13.94 -66.98 28.16
C ASN A 500 15.43 -66.89 28.53
N PRO A 501 15.94 -67.75 29.45
CA PRO A 501 17.32 -67.64 29.95
C PRO A 501 18.39 -67.90 28.87
N ASP A 502 18.02 -68.56 27.77
CA ASP A 502 18.93 -68.95 26.67
C ASP A 502 18.86 -68.00 25.46
N ARG A 503 18.12 -66.89 25.55
CA ARG A 503 18.00 -65.84 24.52
C ARG A 503 18.28 -64.47 25.12
#